data_AF-A0A939CM96-F1
#
_entry.id   AF-A0A939CM96-F1
#
_cell.length_a   1.000
_cell.length_b   1.000
_cell.length_c   1.000
_cell.angle_alpha   90.00
_cell.angle_beta   90.00
_cell.angle_gamma   90.00
#
_symmetry.space_group_name_H-M   'P 1'
#
loop_
_entity.id
_entity.type
_entity.pdbx_description
1 polymer ?
#
loop_
_entity_poly.entity_id
_entity_poly.type
_entity_poly.pdbx_seq_one_letter_code
_entity_poly.pdbx_strand_id
1 'polypeptide(L)' 'MNSPTDEQAALIKITMEGRRFHSPLSWEQQKLLNLYIAKQKLEEVMYLLGE' A
#
# COMPACT_ATOMS: atom_id res chain seq x y z
N MET A 1 -4.99 9.81 -9.58
CA MET A 1 -4.36 9.81 -8.23
C MET A 1 -2.95 9.23 -8.31
N ASN A 2 -1.98 9.75 -7.55
CA ASN A 2 -0.57 9.34 -7.63
C ASN A 2 -0.37 7.83 -7.41
N SER A 3 0.46 7.19 -8.22
CA SER A 3 0.86 5.77 -8.07
C SER A 3 2.10 5.65 -7.16
N PRO A 4 2.33 4.49 -6.52
CA PRO A 4 3.58 4.23 -5.81
C PRO A 4 4.79 4.43 -6.73
N THR A 5 5.92 4.89 -6.17
CA THR A 5 7.21 4.80 -6.87
C THR A 5 7.64 3.35 -7.02
N ASP A 6 8.64 3.06 -7.86
CA ASP A 6 9.15 1.70 -8.05
C ASP A 6 9.64 1.07 -6.73
N GLU A 7 10.30 1.86 -5.88
CA GLU A 7 10.76 1.41 -4.55
C GLU A 7 9.57 1.10 -3.64
N GLN A 8 8.54 1.95 -3.66
CA GLN A 8 7.34 1.74 -2.86
C GLN A 8 6.57 0.51 -3.36
N ALA A 9 6.47 0.29 -4.66
CA ALA A 9 5.84 -0.88 -5.25
C ALA A 9 6.59 -2.17 -4.87
N ALA A 10 7.91 -2.16 -4.94
CA ALA A 10 8.74 -3.27 -4.49
C ALA A 10 8.52 -3.56 -2.99
N LEU A 11 8.49 -2.51 -2.16
CA LEU A 11 8.26 -2.62 -0.72
C LEU A 11 6.86 -3.18 -0.40
N ILE A 12 5.82 -2.68 -1.07
CA ILE A 12 4.45 -3.20 -0.93
C ILE A 12 4.42 -4.69 -1.28
N LYS A 13 5.01 -5.09 -2.40
CA LYS A 13 5.05 -6.49 -2.85
C LYS A 13 5.68 -7.41 -1.81
N ILE A 14 6.88 -7.10 -1.32
CA ILE A 14 7.54 -7.95 -0.32
C ILE A 14 6.74 -8.01 1.00
N THR A 15 6.02 -6.93 1.34
CA THR A 15 5.16 -6.88 2.52
C THR A 15 3.96 -7.81 2.36
N MET A 16 3.33 -7.81 1.19
CA MET A 16 2.23 -8.73 0.84
C MET A 16 2.68 -10.20 0.82
N GLU A 17 3.93 -10.47 0.45
CA GLU A 17 4.57 -11.79 0.56
C GLU A 17 4.86 -12.22 2.01
N GLY A 18 4.52 -11.40 3.00
CA GLY A 18 4.72 -11.70 4.42
C GLY A 18 6.13 -11.38 4.92
N ARG A 19 7.00 -10.81 4.10
CA ARG A 19 8.35 -10.40 4.54
C ARG A 19 8.24 -9.10 5.34
N ARG A 20 8.61 -9.16 6.62
CA ARG A 20 8.61 -8.01 7.52
C ARG A 20 10.02 -7.55 7.83
N PHE A 21 10.24 -6.24 7.81
CA PHE A 21 11.44 -5.67 8.40
C PHE A 21 11.43 -5.80 9.93
N HIS A 22 12.60 -5.57 10.54
CA HIS A 22 12.71 -5.42 11.98
C HIS A 22 12.18 -4.05 12.41
N SER A 23 11.81 -3.93 13.69
CA SER A 23 11.46 -2.65 14.29
C SER A 23 12.66 -1.69 14.23
N PRO A 24 12.47 -0.38 13.93
CA PRO A 24 11.19 0.32 13.75
C PRO A 24 10.65 0.30 12.30
N LEU A 25 11.45 -0.11 11.32
CA LEU A 25 11.11 -0.08 9.88
C LEU A 25 9.88 -0.92 9.53
N SER A 26 9.57 -1.95 10.33
CA SER A 26 8.34 -2.72 10.22
C SER A 26 7.07 -1.86 10.28
N TRP A 27 7.11 -0.76 11.06
CA TRP A 27 5.97 0.14 11.19
C TRP A 27 5.78 0.97 9.92
N GLU A 28 6.86 1.53 9.37
CA GLU A 28 6.82 2.31 8.13
C GLU A 28 6.36 1.45 6.95
N GLN A 29 6.85 0.21 6.89
CA GLN A 29 6.44 -0.77 5.90
C GLN A 29 4.93 -1.06 5.97
N GLN A 30 4.40 -1.33 7.17
CA GLN A 30 2.97 -1.57 7.36
C GLN A 30 2.13 -0.34 7.05
N LYS A 31 2.61 0.85 7.41
CA LYS A 31 1.96 2.12 7.08
C LYS A 31 1.85 2.30 5.56
N LEU A 32 2.91 2.03 4.81
CA LEU A 32 2.90 2.11 3.35
C LEU A 32 1.88 1.13 2.74
N LEU A 33 1.86 -0.13 3.20
CA LEU A 33 0.89 -1.12 2.73
C LEU A 33 -0.55 -0.68 3.04
N ASN A 34 -0.81 -0.19 4.25
CA ASN A 34 -2.14 0.25 4.65
C ASN A 34 -2.62 1.45 3.82
N LEU A 35 -1.74 2.40 3.51
CA LEU A 35 -2.06 3.52 2.63
C LEU A 35 -2.38 3.05 1.21
N TYR A 36 -1.61 2.10 0.68
CA TYR A 36 -1.87 1.51 -0.64
C TYR A 36 -3.25 0.82 -0.67
N ILE A 37 -3.57 0.01 0.33
CA ILE A 37 -4.87 -0.67 0.43
C ILE A 37 -6.01 0.35 0.57
N ALA A 38 -5.85 1.37 1.40
CA ALA A 38 -6.85 2.41 1.58
C ALA A 38 -7.16 3.13 0.27
N LYS A 39 -6.12 3.49 -0.50
CA LYS A 39 -6.28 4.08 -1.83
C LYS A 39 -7.09 3.16 -2.76
N GLN A 40 -6.71 1.89 -2.87
CA GLN A 40 -7.41 0.94 -3.75
C GLN A 40 -8.89 0.79 -3.37
N LYS A 41 -9.21 0.77 -2.07
CA LYS A 41 -10.60 0.74 -1.59
C LYS A 41 -11.36 2.01 -1.93
N LEU A 42 -10.73 3.17 -1.84
CA LEU A 42 -11.36 4.44 -2.23
C LEU A 42 -11.61 4.49 -3.74
N GLU A 43 -10.66 4.02 -4.55
CA GLU A 43 -10.83 3.90 -6.00
C GLU A 43 -11.96 2.93 -6.37
N GLU A 44 -12.07 1.80 -5.66
CA GLU A 44 -13.19 0.86 -5.79
C GLU A 44 -14.54 1.51 -5.43
N VAL A 45 -14.59 2.27 -4.33
CA VAL A 45 -15.81 3.00 -3.94
C VAL A 45 -16.20 4.05 -4.97
N MET A 46 -15.24 4.84 -5.49
CA MET A 46 -15.51 5.82 -6.54
C MET A 46 -16.10 5.15 -7.79
N TYR A 47 -15.47 4.07 -8.25
CA TYR A 47 -15.94 3.28 -9.38
C TYR A 47 -17.38 2.78 -9.17
N LEU A 48 -17.70 2.27 -7.98
CA LEU A 48 -19.05 1.79 -7.65
C LEU A 48 -20.09 2.91 -7.56
N LEU A 49 -19.69 4.12 -7.18
CA LEU A 49 -20.55 5.30 -7.13
C LEU A 49 -20.73 5.98 -8.49
N GLY A 50 -19.97 5.56 -9.51
CA GLY A 50 -20.01 6.17 -10.85
C GLY A 50 -19.22 7.49 -10.95
N GLU A 51 -18.27 7.69 -10.03
CA GLU A 51 -17.32 8.81 -10.01
C GLU A 51 -15.98 8.46 -10.66
#